data_AF-A0A821I2Z2-F1
#
_entry.id   AF-A0A821I2Z2-F1
#
_cell.length_a   1.000
_cell.length_b   1.000
_cell.length_c   1.000
_cell.angle_alpha   90.00
_cell.angle_beta   90.00
_cell.angle_gamma   90.00
#
_symmetry.space_group_name_H-M   'P 1'
#
loop_
_entity.id
_entity.type
_entity.pdbx_description
1 polymer ?
#
loop_
_entity_poly.entity_id
_entity_poly.type
_entity_poly.pdbx_seq_one_letter_code
_entity_poly.pdbx_strand_id
1 'polypeptide(L)'
;RIYCFVCRLFGHGSGALCADLAWTKSGLQQWARMKGKDGKLIKHFQSTAHISANERLQTFKKEDSHVDIQLDKERIYVNHHRQELFKLNRYIILSLLDATKFLARQSLSVRAEIESEANFNQIVSLLRRHNNAIDKWYNDTSTRSYQVRYLKTY
;
A
#
# COMPACT_ATOMS: atom_id res chain seq x y z
N ARG A 1 10.95 -1.48 38.47
CA ARG A 1 9.95 -0.40 38.63
C ARG A 1 8.78 -0.71 37.69
N ILE A 2 7.55 -0.56 38.15
CA ILE A 2 6.34 -0.91 37.40
C ILE A 2 5.71 0.37 36.85
N TYR A 3 5.32 0.30 35.59
CA TYR A 3 4.64 1.37 34.88
C TYR A 3 3.35 0.82 34.32
N CYS A 4 2.36 1.70 34.14
CA CYS A 4 1.18 1.36 33.38
C CYS A 4 1.42 1.74 31.91
N PHE A 5 1.31 0.78 31.01
CA PHE A 5 1.54 1.00 29.58
C PHE A 5 0.69 2.15 29.02
N VAL A 6 -0.61 2.10 29.28
CA VAL A 6 -1.58 3.08 28.79
C VAL A 6 -1.29 4.47 29.36
N CYS A 7 -1.08 4.57 30.67
CA CYS A 7 -0.81 5.87 31.30
C CYS A 7 0.55 6.43 30.89
N ARG A 8 1.55 5.58 30.63
CA ARG A 8 2.87 6.05 30.21
C ARG A 8 2.85 6.66 28.80
N LEU A 9 2.05 6.11 27.90
CA LEU A 9 1.92 6.61 26.54
C LEU A 9 0.95 7.79 26.42
N PHE A 10 -0.20 7.72 27.10
CA PHE A 10 -1.32 8.66 26.92
C PHE A 10 -1.58 9.56 28.14
N GLY A 11 -0.81 9.40 29.21
CA GLY A 11 -0.87 10.23 30.43
C GLY A 11 -0.03 11.51 30.35
N HIS A 12 0.51 11.85 29.19
CA HIS A 12 1.27 13.08 28.96
C HIS A 12 0.63 13.84 27.79
N GLY A 13 0.38 15.15 27.93
CA GLY A 13 -0.23 15.99 26.89
C GLY A 13 -1.10 17.13 27.43
N SER A 14 -1.55 18.03 26.56
CA SER A 14 -2.29 19.29 26.84
C SER A 14 -3.70 19.15 27.45
N GLY A 15 -4.08 17.94 27.87
CA GLY A 15 -5.29 17.67 28.68
C GLY A 15 -5.03 16.71 29.83
N ALA A 16 -3.77 16.45 30.19
CA ALA A 16 -3.39 15.50 31.23
C ALA A 16 -3.44 16.13 32.64
N LEU A 17 -4.60 16.67 33.02
CA LEU A 17 -4.79 17.30 34.34
C LEU A 17 -4.74 16.30 35.50
N CYS A 18 -4.90 15.00 35.22
CA CYS A 18 -5.03 13.96 36.23
C CYS A 18 -3.86 12.95 36.23
N ALA A 19 -2.75 13.19 35.53
CA ALA A 19 -1.72 12.17 35.34
C ALA A 19 -0.95 11.82 36.62
N ASP A 20 -1.03 10.56 37.07
CA ASP A 20 -0.25 10.05 38.19
C ASP A 20 1.21 9.78 37.77
N LEU A 21 2.13 10.58 38.30
CA LEU A 21 3.57 10.47 38.04
C LEU A 21 4.15 9.11 38.43
N ALA A 22 3.55 8.43 39.42
CA ALA A 22 3.98 7.11 39.90
C ALA A 22 3.85 6.02 38.83
N TRP A 23 2.87 6.13 37.93
CA TRP A 23 2.62 5.13 36.88
C TRP A 23 3.23 5.50 35.53
N THR A 24 3.79 6.71 35.41
CA THR A 24 4.28 7.28 34.15
C THR A 24 5.78 7.53 34.13
N LYS A 25 6.31 8.30 35.10
CA LYS A 25 7.74 8.70 35.14
C LYS A 25 8.55 7.97 36.21
N SER A 26 8.11 8.00 37.46
CA SER A 26 8.91 7.50 38.59
C SER A 26 8.84 5.99 38.74
N GLY A 27 7.70 5.38 38.43
CA GLY A 27 7.51 3.93 38.47
C GLY A 27 7.41 3.38 39.89
N LEU A 28 6.52 2.41 40.11
CA LEU A 28 6.30 1.85 41.43
C LEU A 28 7.27 0.72 41.75
N GLN A 29 7.73 0.64 43.01
CA GLN A 29 8.65 -0.41 43.47
C GLN A 29 8.03 -1.41 44.46
N GLN A 30 6.91 -1.07 45.08
CA GLN A 30 6.32 -1.88 46.16
C GLN A 30 5.25 -2.86 45.64
N TRP A 31 5.67 -4.05 45.18
CA TRP A 31 4.78 -5.14 44.76
C TRP A 31 3.85 -5.63 45.88
N ALA A 32 4.34 -5.68 47.12
CA ALA A 32 3.60 -6.21 48.27
C ALA A 32 2.30 -5.45 48.56
N ARG A 33 2.19 -4.17 48.16
CA ARG A 33 0.99 -3.32 48.35
C ARG A 33 0.12 -3.19 47.10
N MET A 34 0.39 -3.98 46.06
CA MET A 34 -0.37 -3.93 44.81
C MET A 34 -1.60 -4.85 44.79
N LYS A 35 -1.54 -5.98 45.49
CA LYS A 35 -2.61 -6.99 45.52
C LYS A 35 -3.59 -6.72 46.68
N GLY A 36 -4.83 -7.20 46.56
CA GLY A 36 -5.90 -7.03 47.56
C GLY A 36 -7.01 -6.08 47.09
N LYS A 37 -8.17 -6.14 47.75
CA LYS A 37 -9.37 -5.34 47.39
C LYS A 37 -9.14 -3.82 47.43
N ASP A 38 -8.23 -3.35 48.29
CA ASP A 38 -7.79 -1.94 48.38
C ASP A 38 -6.39 -1.69 47.83
N GLY A 39 -5.86 -2.63 47.05
CA GLY A 39 -4.52 -2.58 46.48
C GLY A 39 -4.33 -1.39 45.54
N LYS A 40 -3.08 -0.90 45.45
CA LYS A 40 -2.73 0.23 44.58
C LYS A 40 -3.10 0.00 43.10
N LEU A 41 -3.18 -1.27 42.67
CA LEU A 41 -3.52 -1.64 41.30
C LEU A 41 -5.00 -1.35 40.98
N ILE A 42 -5.92 -1.75 41.87
CA ILE A 42 -7.36 -1.52 41.70
C ILE A 42 -7.65 -0.02 41.73
N LYS A 43 -7.07 0.70 42.69
CA LYS A 43 -7.17 2.16 42.79
C LYS A 43 -6.64 2.86 41.54
N HIS A 44 -5.55 2.35 40.95
CA HIS A 44 -5.04 2.88 39.69
C HIS A 44 -6.00 2.64 38.52
N PHE A 45 -6.48 1.41 38.33
CA PHE A 45 -7.38 1.11 37.21
C PHE A 45 -8.72 1.85 37.29
N GLN A 46 -9.19 2.17 38.50
CA GLN A 46 -10.38 2.99 38.74
C GLN A 46 -10.10 4.50 38.74
N SER A 47 -8.83 4.91 38.69
CA SER A 47 -8.47 6.33 38.70
C SER A 47 -8.91 7.01 37.41
N THR A 48 -9.38 8.26 37.53
CA THR A 48 -9.73 9.12 36.39
C THR A 48 -8.57 9.29 35.41
N ALA A 49 -7.34 9.29 35.94
CA ALA A 49 -6.09 9.30 35.18
C ALA A 49 -5.99 8.12 34.20
N HIS A 50 -6.24 6.91 34.70
CA HIS A 50 -6.14 5.69 33.91
C HIS A 50 -7.28 5.61 32.90
N ILE A 51 -8.51 5.91 33.33
CA ILE A 51 -9.69 5.91 32.47
C ILE A 51 -9.50 6.88 31.30
N SER A 52 -9.08 8.12 31.56
CA SER A 52 -8.84 9.12 30.52
C SER A 52 -7.70 8.72 29.57
N ALA A 53 -6.60 8.15 30.09
CA ALA A 53 -5.52 7.64 29.24
C ALA A 53 -5.98 6.46 28.37
N ASN A 54 -6.88 5.61 28.89
CA ASN A 54 -7.46 4.50 28.15
C ASN A 54 -8.44 4.97 27.08
N GLU A 55 -9.25 5.99 27.35
CA GLU A 55 -10.10 6.63 26.33
C GLU A 55 -9.27 7.17 25.17
N ARG A 56 -8.15 7.86 25.46
CA ARG A 56 -7.21 8.32 24.42
C ARG A 56 -6.63 7.19 23.60
N LEU A 57 -6.28 6.07 24.23
CA LEU A 57 -5.84 4.87 23.51
C LEU A 57 -6.94 4.32 22.60
N GLN A 58 -8.20 4.32 23.05
CA GLN A 58 -9.31 3.86 22.20
C GLN A 58 -9.57 4.82 21.03
N THR A 59 -9.48 6.13 21.25
CA THR A 59 -9.56 7.13 20.18
C THR A 59 -8.42 6.95 19.19
N PHE A 60 -7.18 6.84 19.67
CA PHE A 60 -6.00 6.59 18.85
C PHE A 60 -6.12 5.32 18.00
N LYS A 61 -6.73 4.25 18.53
CA LYS A 61 -7.00 3.01 17.77
C LYS A 61 -8.09 3.16 16.70
N LYS A 62 -9.03 4.08 16.89
CA LYS A 62 -10.14 4.34 15.96
C LYS A 62 -9.76 5.34 14.87
N GLU A 63 -8.77 6.19 15.14
CA GLU A 63 -8.27 7.16 14.17
C GLU A 63 -7.52 6.44 13.05
N ASP A 64 -8.07 6.53 11.85
CA ASP A 64 -7.59 5.88 10.64
C ASP A 64 -6.33 6.57 10.04
N SER A 65 -5.74 7.49 10.80
CA SER A 65 -4.63 8.37 10.45
C SER A 65 -3.29 7.92 11.01
N HIS A 66 -3.22 6.76 11.68
CA HIS A 66 -1.94 6.23 12.15
C HIS A 66 -1.03 5.90 10.97
N VAL A 67 0.23 6.30 11.04
CA VAL A 67 1.23 6.11 9.98
C VAL A 67 1.31 4.63 9.57
N ASP A 68 1.28 3.69 10.51
CA ASP A 68 1.31 2.25 10.18
C ASP A 68 0.09 1.81 9.36
N ILE A 69 -1.10 2.35 9.64
CA ILE A 69 -2.34 2.02 8.91
C ILE A 69 -2.30 2.66 7.51
N GLN A 70 -1.81 3.91 7.42
CA GLN A 70 -1.65 4.61 6.15
C GLN A 70 -0.63 3.90 5.26
N LEU A 71 0.53 3.53 5.80
CA LEU A 71 1.57 2.80 5.07
C LEU A 71 1.07 1.41 4.61
N ASP A 72 0.28 0.71 5.42
CA ASP A 72 -0.28 -0.57 5.00
C ASP A 72 -1.33 -0.40 3.89
N LYS A 73 -2.19 0.62 3.99
CA LYS A 73 -3.15 0.97 2.92
C LYS A 73 -2.43 1.34 1.61
N GLU A 74 -1.40 2.17 1.67
CA GLU A 74 -0.57 2.52 0.51
C GLU A 74 0.11 1.28 -0.07
N ARG A 75 0.69 0.43 0.77
CA ARG A 75 1.32 -0.82 0.34
C ARG A 75 0.33 -1.74 -0.38
N ILE A 76 -0.87 -1.92 0.16
CA ILE A 76 -1.94 -2.71 -0.45
C ILE A 76 -2.33 -2.11 -1.80
N TYR A 77 -2.55 -0.80 -1.86
CA TYR A 77 -2.90 -0.10 -3.09
C TYR A 77 -1.82 -0.26 -4.18
N VAL A 78 -0.55 -0.03 -3.83
CA VAL A 78 0.59 -0.18 -4.75
C VAL A 78 0.70 -1.62 -5.25
N ASN A 79 0.56 -2.61 -4.36
CA ASN A 79 0.58 -4.02 -4.75
C ASN A 79 -0.57 -4.39 -5.69
N HIS A 80 -1.78 -3.92 -5.39
CA HIS A 80 -2.95 -4.13 -6.24
C HIS A 80 -2.76 -3.49 -7.61
N HIS A 81 -2.34 -2.22 -7.65
CA HIS A 81 -2.05 -1.52 -8.90
C HIS A 81 -1.00 -2.24 -9.74
N ARG A 82 0.08 -2.72 -9.10
CA ARG A 82 1.13 -3.50 -9.77
C ARG A 82 0.60 -4.81 -10.34
N GLN A 83 -0.26 -5.53 -9.60
CA GLN A 83 -0.87 -6.77 -10.09
C GLN A 83 -1.77 -6.53 -11.30
N GLU A 84 -2.57 -5.46 -11.29
CA GLU A 84 -3.42 -5.09 -12.41
C GLU A 84 -2.60 -4.71 -13.64
N LEU A 85 -1.51 -3.96 -13.46
CA LEU A 85 -0.54 -3.68 -14.54
C LEU A 85 0.09 -4.97 -15.10
N PHE A 86 0.45 -5.93 -14.27
CA PHE A 86 0.98 -7.22 -14.72
C PHE A 86 -0.04 -8.00 -15.55
N LYS A 87 -1.30 -8.07 -15.11
CA LYS A 87 -2.37 -8.73 -15.85
C LYS A 87 -2.59 -8.06 -17.20
N LEU A 88 -2.64 -6.72 -17.22
CA LEU A 88 -2.77 -5.94 -18.46
C LEU A 88 -1.61 -6.22 -19.41
N ASN A 89 -0.36 -6.07 -18.96
CA ASN A 89 0.81 -6.29 -19.80
C ASN A 89 0.87 -7.71 -20.36
N ARG A 90 0.55 -8.73 -19.54
CA ARG A 90 0.47 -10.12 -20.00
C ARG A 90 -0.59 -10.29 -21.08
N TYR A 91 -1.77 -9.71 -20.89
CA TYR A 91 -2.85 -9.74 -21.87
C TYR A 91 -2.45 -9.11 -23.20
N ILE A 92 -1.79 -7.95 -23.17
CA ILE A 92 -1.28 -7.27 -24.37
C ILE A 92 -0.27 -8.15 -25.11
N ILE A 93 0.74 -8.68 -24.40
CA ILE A 93 1.78 -9.52 -25.00
C ILE A 93 1.16 -10.76 -25.66
N LEU A 94 0.23 -11.43 -25.00
CA LEU A 94 -0.45 -12.60 -25.56
C LEU A 94 -1.24 -12.24 -26.83
N SER A 95 -1.93 -11.11 -26.82
CA SER A 95 -2.69 -10.63 -27.99
C SER A 95 -1.79 -10.33 -29.18
N LEU A 96 -0.61 -9.72 -28.95
CA LEU A 96 0.38 -9.47 -29.99
C LEU A 96 1.00 -10.78 -30.51
N LEU A 97 1.30 -11.74 -29.64
CA LEU A 97 1.77 -13.06 -30.04
C LEU A 97 0.73 -13.82 -30.87
N ASP A 98 -0.55 -13.71 -30.54
CA ASP A 98 -1.62 -14.33 -31.30
C ASP A 98 -1.78 -13.67 -32.69
N ALA A 99 -1.58 -12.35 -32.80
CA ALA A 99 -1.46 -11.69 -34.10
C ALA A 99 -0.27 -12.23 -34.92
N THR A 100 0.89 -12.44 -34.28
CA THR A 100 2.05 -13.07 -34.94
C THR A 100 1.74 -14.50 -35.39
N LYS A 101 1.08 -15.32 -34.54
CA LYS A 101 0.66 -16.68 -34.90
C LYS A 101 -0.32 -16.67 -36.07
N PHE A 102 -1.25 -15.73 -36.09
CA PHE A 102 -2.19 -15.57 -37.20
C PHE A 102 -1.44 -15.30 -38.51
N LEU A 103 -0.51 -14.35 -38.52
CA LEU A 103 0.31 -14.08 -39.70
C LEU A 103 1.10 -15.31 -40.16
N ALA A 104 1.74 -16.01 -39.23
CA ALA A 104 2.48 -17.23 -39.53
C ALA A 104 1.60 -18.32 -40.16
N ARG A 105 0.37 -18.51 -39.64
CA ARG A 105 -0.60 -19.47 -40.20
C ARG A 105 -1.06 -19.08 -41.61
N GLN A 106 -1.15 -17.78 -41.89
CA GLN A 106 -1.48 -17.27 -43.22
C GLN A 106 -0.27 -17.17 -44.14
N SER A 107 0.91 -17.60 -43.70
CA SER A 107 2.19 -17.45 -44.44
C SER A 107 2.48 -15.98 -44.82
N LEU A 108 2.00 -15.04 -44.01
CA LEU A 108 2.23 -13.61 -44.18
C LEU A 108 3.48 -13.17 -43.43
N SER A 109 4.27 -12.28 -44.04
CA SER A 109 5.47 -11.73 -43.41
C SER A 109 5.12 -10.88 -42.19
N VAL A 110 5.78 -11.13 -41.06
CA VAL A 110 5.74 -10.30 -39.83
C VAL A 110 6.68 -9.11 -39.98
N ARG A 111 6.55 -8.36 -41.08
CA ARG A 111 7.30 -7.11 -41.24
C ARG A 111 6.63 -6.06 -40.36
N ALA A 112 7.45 -5.31 -39.64
CA ALA A 112 7.08 -4.11 -38.91
C ALA A 112 7.92 -2.96 -39.46
N GLU A 113 7.84 -2.74 -40.77
CA GLU A 113 8.43 -1.54 -41.38
C GLU A 113 7.70 -0.31 -40.85
N ILE A 114 8.37 0.86 -40.91
CA ILE A 114 7.82 2.15 -40.46
C ILE A 114 6.56 2.49 -41.25
N GLU A 115 6.43 1.94 -42.45
CA GLU A 115 5.27 2.13 -43.31
C GLU A 115 4.02 1.41 -42.75
N SER A 116 2.91 2.14 -42.78
CA SER A 116 1.57 1.73 -42.34
C SER A 116 1.05 0.45 -43.02
N GLU A 117 1.69 0.00 -44.09
CA GLU A 117 1.23 -1.11 -44.93
C GLU A 117 1.71 -2.48 -44.45
N ALA A 118 2.56 -2.54 -43.42
CA ALA A 118 3.06 -3.81 -42.93
C ALA A 118 1.93 -4.65 -42.28
N ASN A 119 1.82 -5.93 -42.65
CA ASN A 119 0.75 -6.83 -42.22
C ASN A 119 0.55 -6.86 -40.69
N PHE A 120 1.65 -6.79 -39.93
CA PHE A 120 1.57 -6.76 -38.47
C PHE A 120 0.97 -5.46 -37.93
N ASN A 121 1.39 -4.30 -38.48
CA ASN A 121 0.85 -3.00 -38.11
C ASN A 121 -0.66 -2.91 -38.40
N GLN A 122 -1.12 -3.47 -39.51
CA GLN A 122 -2.55 -3.51 -39.85
C GLN A 122 -3.37 -4.36 -38.88
N ILE A 123 -2.87 -5.54 -38.50
CA ILE A 123 -3.55 -6.39 -37.50
C ILE A 123 -3.54 -5.71 -36.13
N VAL A 124 -2.44 -5.11 -35.71
CA VAL A 124 -2.39 -4.36 -34.45
C VAL A 124 -3.36 -3.17 -34.50
N SER A 125 -3.46 -2.47 -35.61
CA SER A 125 -4.46 -1.40 -35.81
C SER A 125 -5.90 -1.92 -35.71
N LEU A 126 -6.20 -3.10 -36.27
CA LEU A 126 -7.49 -3.77 -36.10
C LEU A 126 -7.75 -4.12 -34.62
N LEU A 127 -6.77 -4.72 -33.94
CA LEU A 127 -6.87 -5.05 -32.52
C LEU A 127 -7.16 -3.81 -31.68
N ARG A 128 -6.46 -2.69 -31.93
CA ARG A 128 -6.71 -1.42 -31.24
C ARG A 128 -8.14 -0.91 -31.41
N ARG A 129 -8.68 -0.97 -32.64
CA ARG A 129 -10.06 -0.53 -32.93
C ARG A 129 -11.13 -1.30 -32.17
N HIS A 130 -10.87 -2.56 -31.85
CA HIS A 130 -11.82 -3.44 -31.16
C HIS A 130 -11.44 -3.73 -29.69
N ASN A 131 -10.33 -3.15 -29.20
CA ASN A 131 -9.83 -3.41 -27.87
C ASN A 131 -9.23 -2.15 -27.23
N ASN A 132 -10.05 -1.51 -26.40
CA ASN A 132 -9.69 -0.28 -25.68
C ASN A 132 -8.44 -0.46 -24.80
N ALA A 133 -8.17 -1.66 -24.28
CA ALA A 133 -7.00 -1.91 -23.45
C ALA A 133 -5.71 -1.87 -24.29
N ILE A 134 -5.75 -2.46 -25.50
CA ILE A 134 -4.62 -2.41 -26.45
C ILE A 134 -4.43 -1.00 -26.96
N ASP A 135 -5.50 -0.27 -27.29
CA ASP A 135 -5.37 1.11 -27.75
C ASP A 135 -4.79 2.04 -26.69
N LYS A 136 -5.27 1.94 -25.45
CA LYS A 136 -4.74 2.71 -24.32
C LYS A 136 -3.27 2.39 -24.08
N TRP A 137 -2.88 1.11 -24.09
CA TRP A 137 -1.48 0.70 -23.94
C TRP A 137 -0.60 1.19 -25.09
N TYR A 138 -1.11 1.15 -26.32
CA TYR A 138 -0.37 1.58 -27.52
C TYR A 138 -0.07 3.08 -27.49
N ASN A 139 -1.05 3.89 -27.08
CA ASN A 139 -0.92 5.35 -26.99
C ASN A 139 -0.18 5.80 -25.73
N ASP A 140 0.00 4.91 -24.74
CA ASP A 140 0.74 5.23 -23.53
C ASP A 140 2.24 5.46 -23.85
N THR A 141 2.68 6.68 -23.59
CA THR A 141 4.08 7.10 -23.77
C THR A 141 4.82 7.23 -22.43
N SER A 142 4.13 7.10 -21.31
CA SER A 142 4.69 7.29 -19.95
C SER A 142 5.78 6.27 -19.61
N THR A 143 5.70 5.06 -20.20
CA THR A 143 6.67 3.97 -20.02
C THR A 143 7.74 3.90 -21.11
N ARG A 144 7.68 4.76 -22.15
CA ARG A 144 8.62 4.77 -23.29
C ARG A 144 9.97 5.43 -22.97
N SER A 145 10.40 5.46 -21.71
CA SER A 145 11.69 6.05 -21.30
C SER A 145 12.91 5.25 -21.79
N TYR A 146 12.72 4.10 -22.42
CA TYR A 146 13.80 3.38 -23.08
C TYR A 146 14.08 3.99 -24.47
N GLN A 147 15.08 4.86 -24.54
CA GLN A 147 15.84 5.03 -25.79
C GLN A 147 16.41 3.65 -26.15
N VAL A 148 15.80 2.96 -27.11
CA VAL A 148 16.32 1.69 -27.65
C VAL A 148 17.66 1.99 -28.34
N ARG A 149 18.78 1.88 -27.61
CA ARG A 149 20.14 2.10 -28.14
C ARG A 149 20.64 0.95 -29.01
N TYR A 150 19.91 -0.17 -29.10
CA TYR A 150 20.38 -1.39 -29.75
C TYR A 150 20.17 -1.44 -31.28
N LEU A 151 19.56 -0.42 -31.89
CA LEU A 151 19.34 -0.33 -33.34
C LEU A 151 20.05 0.88 -33.97
N LYS A 152 21.21 1.28 -33.45
CA LYS A 152 22.16 2.05 -34.25
C LYS A 152 22.97 1.07 -35.09
N THR A 153 22.49 0.80 -36.30
CA THR A 153 23.30 0.20 -37.36
C THR A 153 24.49 1.11 -37.65
N TYR A 154 25.70 0.57 -37.48
CA TYR A 154 26.91 1.10 -38.10
C TYR A 154 26.92 0.75 -39.58
#